data_AF-A0A3E5HV07-F1
#
_entry.id   AF-A0A3E5HV07-F1
#
_cell.length_a   1.000
_cell.length_b   1.000
_cell.length_c   1.000
_cell.angle_alpha   90.00
_cell.angle_beta   90.00
_cell.angle_gamma   90.00
#
_symmetry.space_group_name_H-M   'P 1'
#
loop_
_entity.id
_entity.type
_entity.pdbx_description
1 polymer ?
#
loop_
_entity_poly.entity_id
_entity_poly.type
_entity_poly.pdbx_seq_one_letter_code
_entity_poly.pdbx_strand_id
1 'polypeptide(L)'
;MLEKGLQFIKEVVVKPENLAVAMGSGDLPVLATPAMVAFMENAALSAVEDQLPEGSTTVGAMIQTTHLKPTALGDTVLVTATLLEVEGRKLTFSVVASDSQGKIGEGTHIRYVVDRNKFMEKLTSR
;
A
#
# COMPACT_ATOMS: atom_id res chain seq x y z
N MET A 1 3.79 14.81 15.25
CA MET A 1 2.81 15.34 14.28
C MET A 1 3.18 14.75 12.93
N LEU A 2 2.20 14.40 12.09
CA LEU A 2 2.49 13.88 10.76
C LEU A 2 3.20 14.94 9.92
N GLU A 3 4.39 14.62 9.44
CA GLU A 3 5.23 15.50 8.65
C GLU A 3 5.53 14.91 7.28
N LYS A 4 5.73 15.78 6.28
CA LYS A 4 6.14 15.34 4.94
C LYS A 4 7.50 14.65 5.01
N GLY A 5 7.71 13.66 4.16
CA GLY A 5 8.97 12.91 4.06
C GLY A 5 9.03 11.67 4.93
N LEU A 6 8.03 11.39 5.78
CA LEU A 6 7.93 10.11 6.46
C LEU A 6 7.93 8.98 5.44
N GLN A 7 8.75 7.98 5.69
CA GLN A 7 9.00 6.91 4.75
C GLN A 7 9.04 5.56 5.48
N PHE A 8 8.51 4.55 4.81
CA PHE A 8 8.68 3.17 5.21
C PHE A 8 9.04 2.31 4.01
N ILE A 9 9.97 1.39 4.20
CA ILE A 9 10.36 0.38 3.22
C ILE A 9 9.92 -0.97 3.76
N LYS A 10 9.04 -1.62 3.01
CA LYS A 10 8.58 -2.96 3.31
C LYS A 10 9.26 -3.96 2.39
N GLU A 11 9.86 -4.98 2.97
CA GLU A 11 10.35 -6.15 2.23
C GLU A 11 9.30 -7.27 2.29
N VAL A 12 8.95 -7.83 1.13
CA VAL A 12 7.95 -8.90 1.02
C VAL A 12 8.39 -9.94 -0.01
N VAL A 13 8.43 -11.20 0.39
CA VAL A 13 8.63 -12.32 -0.54
C VAL A 13 7.31 -12.65 -1.24
N VAL A 14 7.33 -12.80 -2.56
CA VAL A 14 6.15 -13.22 -3.34
C VAL A 14 5.79 -14.66 -3.00
N LYS A 15 4.55 -14.87 -2.53
CA LYS A 15 4.00 -16.17 -2.15
C LYS A 15 2.88 -16.62 -3.10
N PRO A 16 2.45 -17.90 -3.06
CA PRO A 16 1.40 -18.40 -3.95
C PRO A 16 0.10 -17.58 -3.91
N GLU A 17 -0.30 -17.08 -2.75
CA GLU A 17 -1.49 -16.23 -2.58
C GLU A 17 -1.38 -14.84 -3.25
N ASN A 18 -0.17 -14.42 -3.63
CA ASN A 18 0.06 -13.14 -4.30
C ASN A 18 0.01 -13.25 -5.83
N LEU A 19 -0.10 -14.45 -6.37
CA LEU A 19 -0.04 -14.66 -7.82
C LEU A 19 -1.35 -14.25 -8.50
N ALA A 20 -1.26 -13.78 -9.75
CA ALA A 20 -2.42 -13.31 -10.52
C ALA A 20 -3.50 -14.40 -10.66
N VAL A 21 -3.09 -15.67 -10.87
CA VAL A 21 -3.97 -16.85 -10.86
C VAL A 21 -4.71 -17.04 -9.54
N ALA A 22 -4.04 -16.80 -8.40
CA ALA A 22 -4.61 -17.03 -7.08
C ALA A 22 -5.55 -15.88 -6.67
N MET A 23 -5.23 -14.65 -7.07
CA MET A 23 -6.05 -13.47 -6.80
C MET A 23 -7.21 -13.27 -7.78
N GLY A 24 -7.26 -14.03 -8.88
CA GLY A 24 -8.28 -13.89 -9.91
C GLY A 24 -8.13 -12.63 -10.77
N SER A 25 -6.95 -11.99 -10.76
CA SER A 25 -6.67 -10.79 -11.56
C SER A 25 -6.08 -11.11 -12.94
N GLY A 26 -5.68 -12.36 -13.17
CA GLY A 26 -5.09 -12.84 -14.41
C GLY A 26 -4.87 -14.35 -14.36
N ASP A 27 -4.33 -14.92 -15.43
CA ASP A 27 -4.15 -16.37 -15.63
C ASP A 27 -2.68 -16.84 -15.54
N LEU A 28 -1.76 -15.94 -15.22
CA LEU A 28 -0.33 -16.23 -15.11
C LEU A 28 0.17 -16.40 -13.65
N PRO A 29 1.16 -17.28 -13.41
CA PRO A 29 1.77 -17.48 -12.09
C PRO A 29 2.85 -16.43 -11.77
N VAL A 30 2.48 -15.15 -11.86
CA VAL A 30 3.34 -13.99 -11.55
C VAL A 30 2.69 -13.11 -10.50
N LEU A 31 3.45 -12.23 -9.84
CA LEU A 31 2.92 -11.26 -8.90
C LEU A 31 1.73 -10.50 -9.50
N ALA A 32 0.59 -10.54 -8.79
CA ALA A 32 -0.61 -9.85 -9.20
C ALA A 32 -0.49 -8.34 -8.99
N THR A 33 -1.07 -7.54 -9.89
CA THR A 33 -1.28 -6.09 -9.65
C THR A 33 -1.99 -5.82 -8.32
N PRO A 34 -3.11 -6.50 -7.95
CA PRO A 34 -3.73 -6.28 -6.65
C PRO A 34 -2.85 -6.68 -5.45
N ALA A 35 -1.94 -7.65 -5.58
CA ALA A 35 -0.96 -7.95 -4.53
C ALA A 35 0.04 -6.80 -4.36
N MET A 36 0.60 -6.30 -5.46
CA MET A 36 1.51 -5.15 -5.44
C MET A 36 0.82 -3.92 -4.82
N VAL A 37 -0.43 -3.65 -5.19
CA VAL A 37 -1.25 -2.59 -4.58
C VAL A 37 -1.37 -2.81 -3.07
N ALA A 38 -1.75 -4.00 -2.61
CA ALA A 38 -1.86 -4.27 -1.18
C ALA A 38 -0.53 -4.06 -0.42
N PHE A 39 0.61 -4.39 -1.04
CA PHE A 39 1.92 -4.11 -0.46
C PHE A 39 2.20 -2.60 -0.36
N MET A 40 1.90 -1.83 -1.41
CA MET A 40 1.99 -0.37 -1.42
C MET A 40 1.09 0.27 -0.36
N GLU A 41 -0.13 -0.22 -0.22
CA GLU A 41 -1.06 0.29 0.78
C GLU A 41 -0.58 0.04 2.20
N ASN A 42 -0.04 -1.15 2.46
CA ASN A 42 0.48 -1.51 3.77
C ASN A 42 1.74 -0.72 4.11
N ALA A 43 2.67 -0.53 3.17
CA ALA A 43 3.84 0.32 3.40
C ALA A 43 3.42 1.77 3.73
N ALA A 44 2.39 2.31 3.07
CA ALA A 44 1.87 3.64 3.35
C ALA A 44 1.18 3.75 4.73
N LEU A 45 0.49 2.69 5.19
CA LEU A 45 -0.02 2.62 6.55
C LEU A 45 1.13 2.63 7.57
N SER A 46 2.13 1.77 7.39
CA SER A 46 3.26 1.64 8.31
C SER A 46 4.12 2.91 8.38
N ALA A 47 4.22 3.68 7.28
CA ALA A 47 4.96 4.95 7.27
C ALA A 47 4.43 6.00 8.25
N VAL A 48 3.20 5.88 8.73
CA VAL A 48 2.57 6.89 9.58
C VAL A 48 2.04 6.34 10.91
N GLU A 49 2.01 5.02 11.09
CA GLU A 49 1.32 4.35 12.19
C GLU A 49 1.74 4.85 13.58
N ASP A 50 3.04 5.00 13.82
CA ASP A 50 3.61 5.45 15.10
C ASP A 50 3.31 6.92 15.44
N GLN A 51 2.80 7.68 14.47
CA GLN A 51 2.48 9.10 14.63
C GLN A 51 0.98 9.38 14.65
N LEU A 52 0.15 8.35 14.53
CA LEU A 52 -1.29 8.50 14.60
C LEU A 52 -1.73 8.72 16.06
N PRO A 53 -2.80 9.49 16.28
CA PRO A 53 -3.43 9.55 17.59
C PRO A 53 -3.86 8.16 18.08
N GLU A 54 -3.88 7.95 19.38
CA GLU A 54 -4.40 6.72 19.98
C GLU A 54 -5.81 6.41 19.47
N GLY A 55 -6.09 5.13 19.20
CA GLY A 55 -7.37 4.67 18.65
C GLY A 55 -7.61 4.99 17.17
N SER A 56 -6.68 5.68 16.50
CA SER A 56 -6.78 6.00 15.07
C SER A 56 -6.08 4.99 14.17
N THR A 57 -6.43 5.02 12.88
CA THR A 57 -5.74 4.31 11.80
C THR A 57 -5.85 5.11 10.51
N THR A 58 -5.36 4.57 9.40
CA THR A 58 -5.61 5.12 8.07
C THR A 58 -6.34 4.14 7.18
N VAL A 59 -7.26 4.64 6.35
CA VAL A 59 -8.00 3.86 5.34
C VAL A 59 -7.67 4.39 3.94
N GLY A 60 -7.35 3.50 3.01
CA GLY A 60 -7.10 3.84 1.60
C GLY A 60 -8.37 4.32 0.91
N ALA A 61 -8.26 5.37 0.11
CA ALA A 61 -9.40 5.96 -0.62
C ALA A 61 -9.16 6.03 -2.14
N MET A 62 -7.90 6.06 -2.58
CA MET A 62 -7.56 6.06 -4.00
C MET A 62 -6.15 5.50 -4.18
N ILE A 63 -5.99 4.61 -5.15
CA ILE A 63 -4.70 4.16 -5.64
C ILE A 63 -4.67 4.35 -7.16
N GLN A 64 -3.60 4.97 -7.65
CA GLN A 64 -3.29 5.03 -9.08
C GLN A 64 -1.86 4.56 -9.26
N THR A 65 -1.66 3.47 -9.98
CA THR A 65 -0.34 2.83 -10.10
C THR A 65 -0.15 2.23 -11.48
N THR A 66 1.12 2.03 -11.85
CA THR A 66 1.55 1.23 -12.99
C THR A 66 2.22 -0.04 -12.50
N HIS A 67 2.03 -1.14 -13.22
CA HIS A 67 2.74 -2.40 -13.01
C HIS A 67 3.53 -2.70 -14.30
N LEU A 68 4.80 -2.34 -14.27
CA LEU A 68 5.66 -2.19 -15.44
C LEU A 68 6.32 -3.50 -15.87
N LYS A 69 6.62 -4.39 -14.91
CA LYS A 69 7.36 -5.64 -15.13
C LYS A 69 6.79 -6.75 -14.25
N PRO A 70 6.82 -8.02 -14.70
CA PRO A 70 6.41 -9.15 -13.88
C PRO A 70 7.46 -9.49 -12.83
N THR A 71 7.01 -10.02 -11.69
CA THR A 71 7.88 -10.57 -10.64
C THR A 71 7.51 -12.04 -10.37
N ALA A 72 8.53 -12.89 -10.23
CA ALA A 72 8.36 -14.33 -10.05
C ALA A 72 7.99 -14.72 -8.61
N LEU A 73 7.37 -15.91 -8.46
CA LEU A 73 7.19 -16.55 -7.15
C LEU A 73 8.54 -16.71 -6.44
N GLY A 74 8.59 -16.37 -5.16
CA GLY A 74 9.80 -16.48 -4.33
C GLY A 74 10.78 -15.32 -4.45
N ASP A 75 10.61 -14.40 -5.41
CA ASP A 75 11.40 -13.17 -5.44
C ASP A 75 10.96 -12.21 -4.33
N THR A 76 11.85 -11.28 -3.97
CA THR A 76 11.64 -10.29 -2.92
C THR A 76 11.29 -8.94 -3.54
N VAL A 77 10.17 -8.37 -3.12
CA VAL A 77 9.72 -7.04 -3.49
C VAL A 77 10.00 -6.06 -2.36
N LEU A 78 10.75 -5.00 -2.67
CA LEU A 78 10.92 -3.83 -1.82
C LEU A 78 9.90 -2.76 -2.20
N VAL A 79 9.05 -2.41 -1.25
CA VAL A 79 8.00 -1.40 -1.43
C VAL A 79 8.28 -0.20 -0.55
N THR A 80 8.56 0.94 -1.18
CA THR A 80 8.79 2.19 -0.49
C THR A 80 7.55 3.06 -0.58
N ALA A 81 7.02 3.51 0.56
CA ALA A 81 5.99 4.52 0.63
C ALA A 81 6.55 5.79 1.29
N THR A 82 6.34 6.94 0.65
CA THR A 82 6.80 8.25 1.16
C THR A 82 5.62 9.20 1.25
N LEU A 83 5.38 9.78 2.43
CA LEU A 83 4.32 10.77 2.66
C LEU A 83 4.70 12.10 2.01
N LEU A 84 4.00 12.46 0.94
CA LEU A 84 4.23 13.70 0.18
C LEU A 84 3.43 14.88 0.74
N GLU A 85 2.22 14.63 1.23
CA GLU A 85 1.30 15.68 1.63
C GLU A 85 0.38 15.27 2.78
N VAL A 86 0.12 16.24 3.66
CA VAL A 86 -0.81 16.15 4.80
C VAL A 86 -1.79 17.32 4.69
N GLU A 87 -3.05 17.03 4.38
CA GLU A 87 -4.14 18.01 4.25
C GLU A 87 -5.23 17.66 5.27
N GLY A 88 -5.07 18.15 6.50
CA GLY A 88 -5.93 17.75 7.62
C GLY A 88 -5.83 16.25 7.89
N ARG A 89 -6.90 15.50 7.58
CA ARG A 89 -6.92 14.03 7.73
C ARG A 89 -6.55 13.27 6.44
N LYS A 90 -6.37 13.95 5.31
CA LYS A 90 -5.99 13.34 4.04
C LYS A 90 -4.47 13.28 3.93
N LEU A 91 -3.96 12.11 3.54
CA LEU A 91 -2.54 11.82 3.37
C LEU A 91 -2.30 11.36 1.94
N THR A 92 -1.35 11.99 1.25
CA THR A 92 -0.96 11.63 -0.12
C THR A 92 0.44 11.01 -0.10
N PHE A 93 0.58 9.82 -0.66
CA PHE A 93 1.83 9.06 -0.69
C PHE A 93 2.31 8.83 -2.12
N SER A 94 3.63 8.92 -2.31
CA SER A 94 4.32 8.26 -3.42
C SER A 94 4.62 6.82 -3.03
N VAL A 95 4.34 5.87 -3.91
CA VAL A 95 4.63 4.45 -3.69
C VAL A 95 5.43 3.89 -4.85
N VAL A 96 6.48 3.14 -4.54
CA VAL A 96 7.36 2.48 -5.53
C VAL A 96 7.62 1.06 -5.09
N ALA A 97 7.51 0.11 -6.01
CA ALA A 97 7.85 -1.29 -5.82
C ALA A 97 9.01 -1.67 -6.75
N SER A 98 9.99 -2.40 -6.22
CA SER A 98 11.13 -2.94 -6.99
C SER A 98 11.41 -4.38 -6.56
N ASP A 99 11.90 -5.20 -7.48
CA ASP A 99 12.41 -6.55 -7.21
C ASP A 99 13.92 -6.62 -7.50
N SER A 100 14.46 -7.85 -7.56
CA SER A 100 15.87 -8.11 -7.88
C SER A 100 16.34 -7.54 -9.22
N GLN A 101 15.42 -7.27 -10.16
CA GLN A 101 15.66 -6.75 -11.51
C GLN A 101 15.31 -5.26 -11.65
N GLY A 102 14.97 -4.59 -10.55
CA GLY A 102 14.73 -3.15 -10.48
C GLY A 102 13.24 -2.79 -10.34
N LYS A 103 12.87 -1.58 -10.78
CA LYS A 103 11.51 -1.05 -10.58
C LYS A 103 10.46 -1.88 -11.33
N ILE A 104 9.44 -2.33 -10.60
CA ILE A 104 8.31 -3.11 -11.13
C ILE A 104 7.01 -2.31 -11.12
N GLY A 105 6.89 -1.27 -10.30
CA GLY A 105 5.70 -0.45 -10.29
C GLY A 105 5.88 0.83 -9.48
N GLU A 106 5.04 1.82 -9.78
CA GLU A 106 5.03 3.10 -9.08
C GLU A 106 3.67 3.78 -9.20
N GLY A 107 3.35 4.63 -8.23
CA GLY A 107 2.06 5.29 -8.18
C GLY A 107 1.90 6.31 -7.07
N THR A 108 0.66 6.79 -6.97
CA THR A 108 0.19 7.66 -5.90
C THR A 108 -0.93 6.96 -5.13
N HIS A 109 -0.90 7.08 -3.82
CA HIS A 109 -1.87 6.48 -2.91
C HIS A 109 -2.41 7.54 -1.94
N ILE A 110 -3.73 7.64 -1.81
CA ILE A 110 -4.37 8.52 -0.84
C ILE A 110 -4.97 7.69 0.29
N ARG A 111 -4.65 8.09 1.52
CA ARG A 111 -5.27 7.52 2.74
C ARG A 111 -5.89 8.62 3.59
N TYR A 112 -6.89 8.25 4.37
CA TYR A 112 -7.50 9.13 5.37
C TYR A 112 -7.27 8.61 6.78
N VAL A 113 -6.82 9.49 7.68
CA VAL A 113 -6.83 9.22 9.11
C VAL A 113 -8.28 9.12 9.59
N VAL A 114 -8.58 8.06 10.33
CA VAL A 114 -9.91 7.77 10.89
C VAL A 114 -9.79 7.22 12.30
N ASP A 115 -10.80 7.51 13.13
CA ASP A 115 -11.05 6.79 14.38
C ASP A 115 -11.58 5.38 14.07
N ARG A 116 -10.98 4.34 14.66
CA ARG A 116 -11.33 2.94 14.34
C ARG A 116 -12.78 2.61 14.65
N ASN A 117 -13.28 3.02 15.81
CA ASN A 117 -14.62 2.66 16.28
C ASN A 117 -15.69 3.39 15.45
N LYS A 118 -15.56 4.71 15.31
CA LYS A 118 -16.48 5.53 14.50
C LYS A 118 -16.48 5.11 13.04
N PHE A 119 -15.35 4.64 12.51
CA PHE A 119 -15.31 4.17 11.12
C PHE A 119 -16.09 2.86 10.95
N MET A 120 -15.99 1.92 11.90
CA MET A 120 -16.72 0.65 11.86
C MET A 120 -18.23 0.80 12.08
N GLU A 121 -18.65 1.75 12.93
CA GLU A 121 -20.07 2.08 13.13
C GLU A 121 -20.79 2.45 11.83
N LYS A 122 -20.07 2.98 10.83
CA LYS A 122 -20.63 3.32 9.51
C LYS A 122 -21.11 2.13 8.71
N LEU A 123 -20.74 0.90 9.05
CA LEU A 123 -21.21 -0.30 8.35
C LEU A 123 -22.66 -0.64 8.73
N THR A 124 -23.06 -0.33 9.96
CA THR A 124 -24.40 -0.60 10.49
C THR A 124 -25.38 0.55 10.28
N SER A 125 -24.90 1.71 9.82
CA SER A 125 -25.68 2.92 9.63
C SER A 125 -25.83 3.34 8.15
N ARG A 126 -25.68 2.39 7.20
CA ARG A 126 -25.76 2.67 5.76
C ARG A 126 -27.19 2.74 5.26
#